data_AF-A0A3C1LG63-F1
#
_entry.id   AF-A0A3C1LG63-F1
#
_cell.length_a   1.000
_cell.length_b   1.000
_cell.length_c   1.000
_cell.angle_alpha   90.00
_cell.angle_beta   90.00
_cell.angle_gamma   90.00
#
_symmetry.space_group_name_H-M   'P 1'
#
loop_
_entity.id
_entity.type
_entity.pdbx_description
1 polymer ?
#
loop_
_entity_poly.entity_id
_entity_poly.type
_entity_poly.pdbx_seq_one_letter_code
_entity_poly.pdbx_strand_id
1 'polypeptide(L)'
;MRKFNYYVVLLTTLCLSIGQLQAQEVANTKAAYDLMQKNLAALNLLPGDINQLEVTDMYTTPEQVTMLYVRQTYRGIGIHNQMLVMAFRNDKLLNKSGTWLPKVSARVANNNVALSASDALRKAMEHLQLPGANIVPTAISDNGKLIRFNKANVAQHDILVQPIYSKMDDGTLRLSWLVELAPVTTADHWLMRIDATTGALIGKDNFTVYCSWEHPEYQQQFSKLNVVAAKNALQHHHKPWNMPSSLRSVNNIGTNASYTVIPYPAESPEHFGGNPTQVSNPWNLSPAGSNATTLGWHSDGTINYEITRGNNVYAQEDRDNNNNTFGIPGASTTASPNLSFNYNPNFALHPVTGGVNQQFAITNLFVWNNLMHDISYLYGFTEAAGNFQTNNLSRGGNGNDAVIADAQDGSGTNNANFSTPADGTRGRMQMFLWSAVAGKITYVSAPQNIRGFLTSVEGNISTANKLSTTGPVTGEVVLFRDNAAGTTNLACNAPNNSLTGKIALIAAGGTCSFAEKVLFAQNAGAIGVIVINTSNTPVQMGGIQDNTITIPAV
;
A
#
# COMPACT_ATOMS: atom_id res chain seq x y z
N MET A 1 1.10 -17.91 -48.24
CA MET A 1 1.38 -16.48 -48.48
C MET A 1 0.66 -15.52 -47.51
N ARG A 2 -0.60 -15.75 -47.09
CA ARG A 2 -1.29 -14.84 -46.13
C ARG A 2 -0.69 -14.77 -44.71
N LYS A 3 -0.10 -15.85 -44.18
CA LYS A 3 0.52 -15.86 -42.83
C LYS A 3 1.86 -15.11 -42.75
N PHE A 4 2.58 -14.97 -43.86
CA PHE A 4 3.89 -14.29 -43.90
C PHE A 4 3.74 -12.76 -43.82
N ASN A 5 2.68 -12.21 -44.41
CA ASN A 5 2.40 -10.77 -44.38
C ASN A 5 2.00 -10.26 -42.98
N TYR A 6 1.38 -11.10 -42.13
CA TYR A 6 1.06 -10.70 -40.75
C TYR A 6 2.31 -10.52 -39.89
N TYR A 7 3.30 -11.40 -40.00
CA TYR A 7 4.55 -11.26 -39.24
C TYR A 7 5.40 -10.07 -39.71
N VAL A 8 5.42 -9.76 -41.01
CA VAL A 8 6.14 -8.60 -41.54
C VAL A 8 5.47 -7.28 -41.14
N VAL A 9 4.12 -7.23 -41.12
CA VAL A 9 3.38 -6.06 -40.64
C VAL A 9 3.56 -5.89 -39.12
N LEU A 10 3.55 -6.99 -38.35
CA LEU A 10 3.78 -6.93 -36.89
C LEU A 10 5.22 -6.53 -36.53
N LEU A 11 6.22 -7.01 -37.27
CA LEU A 11 7.62 -6.59 -37.08
C LEU A 11 7.86 -5.14 -37.50
N THR A 12 7.22 -4.66 -38.57
CA THR A 12 7.38 -3.27 -39.02
C THR A 12 6.68 -2.28 -38.09
N THR A 13 5.50 -2.61 -37.54
CA THR A 13 4.86 -1.78 -36.51
C THR A 13 5.64 -1.77 -35.19
N LEU A 14 6.24 -2.89 -34.79
CA LEU A 14 7.10 -2.97 -33.61
C LEU A 14 8.42 -2.20 -33.78
N CYS A 15 9.05 -2.24 -34.96
CA CYS A 15 10.25 -1.45 -35.25
C CYS A 15 9.96 0.05 -35.34
N LEU A 16 8.79 0.44 -35.85
CA LEU A 16 8.37 1.85 -35.93
C LEU A 16 8.08 2.44 -34.54
N SER A 17 7.46 1.69 -33.63
CA SER A 17 7.18 2.15 -32.27
C SER A 17 8.45 2.29 -31.43
N ILE A 18 9.41 1.36 -31.57
CA ILE A 18 10.72 1.43 -30.89
C ILE A 18 11.54 2.62 -31.40
N GLY A 19 11.52 2.89 -32.72
CA GLY A 19 12.22 4.04 -33.31
C GLY A 19 11.64 5.40 -32.89
N GLN A 20 10.32 5.49 -32.68
CA GLN A 20 9.68 6.70 -32.19
C GLN A 20 10.02 7.00 -30.73
N LEU A 21 10.07 5.99 -29.86
CA LEU A 21 10.46 6.12 -28.45
C LEU A 21 11.90 6.64 -28.31
N GLN A 22 12.85 6.04 -29.03
CA GLN A 22 14.25 6.48 -29.00
C GLN A 22 14.45 7.90 -29.57
N ALA A 23 13.71 8.26 -30.62
CA ALA A 23 13.77 9.62 -31.17
C ALA A 23 13.18 10.66 -30.21
N GLN A 24 12.12 10.32 -29.47
CA GLN A 24 11.49 11.19 -28.48
C GLN A 24 12.40 11.38 -27.25
N GLU A 25 13.05 10.32 -26.77
CA GLU A 25 14.01 10.40 -25.66
C GLU A 25 15.22 11.29 -26.00
N VAL A 26 15.78 11.16 -27.21
CA VAL A 26 16.89 11.99 -27.70
C VAL A 26 16.44 13.46 -27.88
N ALA A 27 15.24 13.70 -28.40
CA ALA A 27 14.69 15.03 -28.56
C ALA A 27 14.42 15.73 -27.21
N ASN A 28 13.82 15.01 -26.25
CA ASN A 28 13.58 15.49 -24.89
C ASN A 28 14.89 15.80 -24.18
N THR A 29 15.89 14.93 -24.31
CA THR A 29 17.22 15.16 -23.74
C THR A 29 17.81 16.46 -24.26
N LYS A 30 17.83 16.67 -25.59
CA LYS A 30 18.34 17.92 -26.18
C LYS A 30 17.55 19.14 -25.69
N ALA A 31 16.22 19.06 -25.64
CA ALA A 31 15.37 20.15 -25.18
C ALA A 31 15.62 20.51 -23.71
N ALA A 32 15.81 19.51 -22.84
CA ALA A 32 16.19 19.70 -21.45
C ALA A 32 17.52 20.44 -21.30
N TYR A 33 18.55 20.02 -22.05
CA TYR A 33 19.85 20.69 -22.08
C TYR A 33 19.72 22.15 -22.55
N ASP A 34 18.97 22.39 -23.63
CA ASP A 34 18.74 23.75 -24.16
C ASP A 34 18.02 24.65 -23.13
N LEU A 35 17.03 24.12 -22.40
CA LEU A 35 16.32 24.83 -21.32
C LEU A 35 17.24 25.17 -20.15
N MET A 36 18.04 24.21 -19.68
CA MET A 36 18.98 24.43 -18.58
C MET A 36 20.06 25.43 -18.97
N GLN A 37 20.62 25.32 -20.18
CA GLN A 37 21.65 26.22 -20.70
C GLN A 37 21.17 27.69 -20.72
N LYS A 38 19.92 27.93 -21.13
CA LYS A 38 19.30 29.27 -21.11
C LYS A 38 19.10 29.82 -19.70
N ASN A 39 19.01 28.96 -18.69
CA ASN A 39 18.64 29.33 -17.32
C ASN A 39 19.76 29.11 -16.28
N LEU A 40 21.02 28.84 -16.69
CA LEU A 40 22.14 28.54 -15.80
C LEU A 40 22.30 29.52 -14.62
N ALA A 41 22.21 30.83 -14.89
CA ALA A 41 22.32 31.86 -13.86
C ALA A 41 21.19 31.76 -12.81
N ALA A 42 19.94 31.54 -13.24
CA ALA A 42 18.81 31.35 -12.33
C ALA A 42 18.89 30.02 -11.56
N LEU A 43 19.48 29.00 -12.20
CA LEU A 43 19.75 27.71 -11.58
C LEU A 43 20.93 27.75 -10.59
N ASN A 44 21.76 28.80 -10.62
CA ASN A 44 23.02 28.89 -9.88
C ASN A 44 23.98 27.74 -10.24
N LEU A 45 24.07 27.44 -11.54
CA LEU A 45 24.94 26.41 -12.11
C LEU A 45 25.95 27.03 -13.07
N LEU A 46 27.13 26.43 -13.16
CA LEU A 46 28.14 26.77 -14.16
C LEU A 46 27.89 25.98 -15.45
N PRO A 47 28.35 26.46 -16.62
CA PRO A 47 28.20 25.73 -17.88
C PRO A 47 28.77 24.31 -17.85
N GLY A 48 29.82 24.07 -17.07
CA GLY A 48 30.41 22.74 -16.91
C GLY A 48 29.60 21.78 -16.03
N ASP A 49 28.72 22.29 -15.17
CA ASP A 49 27.96 21.45 -14.23
C ASP A 49 26.91 20.61 -14.93
N ILE A 50 26.34 21.12 -16.03
CA ILE A 50 25.33 20.39 -16.79
C ILE A 50 25.94 19.28 -17.66
N ASN A 51 27.27 19.21 -17.84
CA ASN A 51 27.91 18.16 -18.65
C ASN A 51 27.84 16.76 -18.03
N GLN A 52 27.49 16.65 -16.74
CA GLN A 52 27.39 15.39 -16.02
C GLN A 52 26.04 15.30 -15.31
N LEU A 53 25.00 15.18 -16.13
CA LEU A 53 23.65 14.95 -15.67
C LEU A 53 22.97 13.87 -16.50
N GLU A 54 21.87 13.38 -15.98
CA GLU A 54 20.94 12.48 -16.63
C GLU A 54 19.56 13.11 -16.52
N VAL A 55 18.85 13.22 -17.64
CA VAL A 55 17.44 13.61 -17.64
C VAL A 55 16.65 12.38 -17.22
N THR A 56 16.09 12.39 -16.02
CA THR A 56 15.33 11.25 -15.51
C THR A 56 13.87 11.30 -15.95
N ASP A 57 13.33 12.50 -16.14
CA ASP A 57 12.00 12.68 -16.70
C ASP A 57 11.80 14.11 -17.24
N MET A 58 10.92 14.26 -18.23
CA MET A 58 10.52 15.55 -18.79
C MET A 58 9.13 15.45 -19.42
N TYR A 59 8.20 16.26 -18.94
CA TYR A 59 6.85 16.35 -19.47
C TYR A 59 6.30 17.77 -19.40
N THR A 60 5.19 18.03 -20.09
CA THR A 60 4.50 19.33 -20.05
C THR A 60 3.09 19.13 -19.49
N THR A 61 2.75 19.90 -18.47
CA THR A 61 1.42 19.87 -17.84
C THR A 61 0.36 20.48 -18.76
N PRO A 62 -0.94 20.20 -18.55
CA PRO A 62 -2.03 20.83 -19.30
C PRO A 62 -2.00 22.37 -19.24
N GLU A 63 -1.48 22.95 -18.16
CA GLU A 63 -1.29 24.40 -17.95
C GLU A 63 -0.04 24.96 -18.64
N GLN A 64 0.56 24.18 -19.56
CA GLN A 64 1.75 24.53 -20.33
C GLN A 64 2.95 24.88 -19.44
N VAL A 65 3.17 24.08 -18.39
CA VAL A 65 4.38 24.09 -17.57
C VAL A 65 5.21 22.89 -17.94
N THR A 66 6.46 23.09 -18.35
CA THR A 66 7.40 22.00 -18.59
C THR A 66 8.07 21.63 -17.28
N MET A 67 7.81 20.43 -16.80
CA MET A 67 8.49 19.83 -15.67
C MET A 67 9.73 19.09 -16.17
N LEU A 68 10.87 19.34 -15.53
CA LEU A 68 12.15 18.71 -15.86
C LEU A 68 12.78 18.15 -14.60
N TYR A 69 13.07 16.86 -14.63
CA TYR A 69 13.75 16.11 -13.57
C TYR A 69 15.12 15.70 -14.08
N VAL A 70 16.16 16.14 -13.37
CA VAL A 70 17.53 15.76 -13.69
C VAL A 70 18.23 15.21 -12.46
N ARG A 71 19.03 14.18 -12.68
CA ARG A 71 19.92 13.58 -11.68
C ARG A 71 21.36 13.94 -12.01
N GLN A 72 22.11 14.37 -11.01
CA GLN A 72 23.54 14.60 -11.15
C GLN A 72 24.24 13.26 -11.37
N THR A 73 25.18 13.21 -12.31
CA THR A 73 26.01 12.03 -12.56
C THR A 73 27.48 12.34 -12.37
N TYR A 74 28.29 11.29 -12.20
CA TYR A 74 29.73 11.34 -12.35
C TYR A 74 30.17 10.20 -13.25
N ARG A 75 30.81 10.51 -14.38
CA ARG A 75 31.20 9.51 -15.40
C ARG A 75 30.04 8.60 -15.83
N GLY A 76 28.83 9.15 -15.95
CA GLY A 76 27.63 8.42 -16.39
C GLY A 76 26.94 7.56 -15.33
N ILE A 77 27.41 7.59 -14.08
CA ILE A 77 26.78 6.92 -12.93
C ILE A 77 26.06 7.98 -12.09
N GLY A 78 24.79 7.75 -11.75
CA GLY A 78 24.00 8.65 -10.92
C GLY A 78 24.57 8.84 -9.51
N ILE A 79 24.35 10.01 -8.93
CA ILE A 79 24.65 10.28 -7.52
C ILE A 79 23.33 10.22 -6.74
N HIS A 80 23.31 9.39 -5.70
CA HIS A 80 22.12 9.15 -4.89
C HIS A 80 21.58 10.45 -4.28
N ASN A 81 20.28 10.67 -4.45
CA ASN A 81 19.53 11.83 -3.94
C ASN A 81 20.15 13.19 -4.31
N GLN A 82 20.80 13.29 -5.47
CA GLN A 82 21.26 14.55 -6.06
C GLN A 82 20.45 14.84 -7.32
N MET A 83 19.26 15.39 -7.11
CA MET A 83 18.31 15.68 -8.16
C MET A 83 17.91 17.15 -8.14
N LEU A 84 17.61 17.70 -9.31
CA LEU A 84 16.91 18.96 -9.47
C LEU A 84 15.58 18.71 -10.18
N VAL A 85 14.51 19.23 -9.59
CA VAL A 85 13.18 19.29 -10.19
C VAL A 85 12.91 20.75 -10.54
N MET A 86 12.64 21.02 -11.81
CA MET A 86 12.51 22.38 -12.32
C MET A 86 11.19 22.50 -13.08
N ALA A 87 10.52 23.63 -12.89
CA ALA A 87 9.32 24.01 -13.62
C ALA A 87 9.64 25.19 -14.54
N PHE A 88 9.34 25.07 -15.82
CA PHE A 88 9.55 26.11 -16.83
C PHE A 88 8.24 26.51 -17.50
N ARG A 89 8.14 27.78 -17.91
CA ARG A 89 7.08 28.25 -18.80
C ARG A 89 7.67 29.27 -19.76
N ASN A 90 7.40 29.12 -21.05
CA ASN A 90 7.96 29.96 -22.12
C ASN A 90 9.50 30.07 -22.01
N ASP A 91 10.18 28.93 -21.85
CA ASP A 91 11.63 28.79 -21.64
C ASP A 91 12.22 29.46 -20.39
N LYS A 92 11.40 30.06 -19.52
CA LYS A 92 11.85 30.70 -18.28
C LYS A 92 11.60 29.80 -17.08
N LEU A 93 12.59 29.71 -16.20
CA LEU A 93 12.47 29.03 -14.92
C LEU A 93 11.39 29.71 -14.05
N LEU A 94 10.39 28.95 -13.64
CA LEU A 94 9.38 29.36 -12.66
C LEU A 94 9.78 28.96 -11.23
N ASN A 95 10.21 27.71 -11.06
CA ASN A 95 10.59 27.17 -9.76
C ASN A 95 11.66 26.08 -9.93
N LYS A 96 12.46 25.89 -8.87
CA LYS A 96 13.41 24.78 -8.75
C LYS A 96 13.38 24.21 -7.33
N SER A 97 13.54 22.90 -7.21
CA SER A 97 13.68 22.18 -5.95
C SER A 97 14.78 21.12 -6.07
N GLY A 98 15.32 20.68 -4.95
CA GLY A 98 16.35 19.65 -4.87
C GLY A 98 17.76 20.18 -4.59
N THR A 99 18.76 19.31 -4.77
CA THR A 99 20.16 19.58 -4.38
C THR A 99 21.14 19.22 -5.49
N TRP A 100 22.25 19.97 -5.53
CA TRP A 100 23.34 19.75 -6.48
C TRP A 100 24.68 19.81 -5.74
N LEU A 101 25.56 18.84 -5.96
CA LEU A 101 26.86 18.80 -5.31
C LEU A 101 27.91 19.55 -6.13
N PRO A 102 28.58 20.57 -5.58
CA PRO A 102 29.71 21.20 -6.23
C PRO A 102 30.97 20.33 -6.12
N LYS A 103 31.84 20.45 -7.14
CA LYS A 103 33.18 19.81 -7.17
C LYS A 103 33.16 18.29 -6.97
N VAL A 104 32.22 17.61 -7.63
CA VAL A 104 32.02 16.14 -7.52
C VAL A 104 33.32 15.36 -7.68
N SER A 105 34.15 15.69 -8.66
CA SER A 105 35.41 14.98 -8.92
C SER A 105 36.38 14.97 -7.73
N ALA A 106 36.37 16.02 -6.90
CA ALA A 106 37.21 16.12 -5.70
C ALA A 106 36.64 15.36 -4.49
N ARG A 107 35.36 14.94 -4.56
CA ARG A 107 34.67 14.21 -3.50
C ARG A 107 34.73 12.71 -3.66
N VAL A 108 34.98 12.22 -4.88
CA VAL A 108 34.99 10.79 -5.16
C VAL A 108 36.23 10.14 -4.54
N ALA A 109 36.01 9.31 -3.52
CA ALA A 109 37.04 8.52 -2.87
C ALA A 109 37.02 7.10 -3.45
N ASN A 110 38.15 6.63 -4.00
CA ASN A 110 38.37 5.26 -4.49
C ASN A 110 37.27 4.64 -5.38
N ASN A 111 37.50 4.58 -6.69
CA ASN A 111 36.58 3.95 -7.66
C ASN A 111 36.80 2.44 -7.87
N ASN A 112 37.44 1.74 -6.92
CA ASN A 112 37.71 0.32 -7.06
C ASN A 112 36.42 -0.48 -6.84
N VAL A 113 35.88 -1.05 -7.89
CA VAL A 113 34.83 -2.08 -7.80
C VAL A 113 35.50 -3.40 -7.46
N ALA A 114 35.31 -3.89 -6.24
CA ALA A 114 35.79 -5.21 -5.82
C ALA A 114 34.67 -6.25 -5.85
N LEU A 115 33.41 -5.81 -5.74
CA LEU A 115 32.24 -6.68 -5.71
C LEU A 115 31.43 -6.58 -7.00
N SER A 116 31.01 -7.74 -7.52
CA SER A 116 30.03 -7.79 -8.60
C SER A 116 28.62 -7.40 -8.12
N ALA A 117 27.72 -7.10 -9.04
CA ALA A 117 26.31 -6.87 -8.72
C ALA A 117 25.67 -8.08 -8.01
N SER A 118 26.04 -9.30 -8.40
CA SER A 118 25.57 -10.53 -7.75
C SER A 118 26.09 -10.66 -6.31
N ASP A 119 27.33 -10.23 -6.04
CA ASP A 119 27.87 -10.21 -4.68
C ASP A 119 27.15 -9.21 -3.80
N ALA A 120 26.89 -8.01 -4.33
CA ALA A 120 26.16 -6.97 -3.62
C ALA A 120 24.71 -7.39 -3.32
N LEU A 121 24.04 -8.03 -4.28
CA LEU A 121 22.70 -8.59 -4.06
C LEU A 121 22.71 -9.63 -2.93
N ARG A 122 23.68 -10.55 -2.92
CA ARG A 122 23.81 -11.51 -1.82
C ARG A 122 24.00 -10.82 -0.47
N LYS A 123 24.80 -9.75 -0.42
CA LYS A 123 24.99 -8.94 0.81
C LYS A 123 23.70 -8.25 1.25
N ALA A 124 22.90 -7.73 0.32
CA ALA A 124 21.59 -7.18 0.64
C ALA A 124 20.65 -8.25 1.21
N MET A 125 20.60 -9.45 0.61
CA MET A 125 19.79 -10.57 1.11
C MET A 125 20.24 -11.06 2.49
N GLU A 126 21.57 -11.18 2.72
CA GLU A 126 22.14 -11.52 4.02
C GLU A 126 21.69 -10.52 5.10
N HIS A 127 21.71 -9.22 4.78
CA HIS A 127 21.28 -8.17 5.70
C HIS A 127 19.77 -8.24 6.01
N LEU A 128 18.95 -8.62 5.02
CA LEU A 128 17.52 -8.85 5.21
C LEU A 128 17.19 -10.23 5.81
N GLN A 129 18.20 -11.05 6.11
CA GLN A 129 18.04 -12.42 6.63
C GLN A 129 17.16 -13.30 5.72
N LEU A 130 17.19 -13.06 4.41
CA LEU A 130 16.44 -13.86 3.44
C LEU A 130 17.12 -15.21 3.22
N PRO A 131 16.35 -16.28 2.96
CA PRO A 131 16.93 -17.57 2.65
C PRO A 131 17.77 -17.50 1.39
N GLY A 132 18.82 -18.31 1.32
CA GLY A 132 19.63 -18.45 0.12
C GLY A 132 18.77 -18.94 -1.05
N ALA A 133 18.81 -18.22 -2.17
CA ALA A 133 18.06 -18.54 -3.38
C ALA A 133 18.97 -18.53 -4.60
N ASN A 134 18.60 -19.32 -5.62
CA ASN A 134 19.33 -19.31 -6.89
C ASN A 134 18.90 -18.09 -7.72
N ILE A 135 19.60 -16.98 -7.49
CA ILE A 135 19.38 -15.72 -8.19
C ILE A 135 20.37 -15.58 -9.34
N VAL A 136 19.86 -15.38 -10.54
CA VAL A 136 20.62 -15.27 -11.79
C VAL A 136 20.18 -14.04 -12.58
N PRO A 137 21.12 -13.37 -13.28
CA PRO A 137 20.79 -12.24 -14.12
C PRO A 137 19.93 -12.71 -15.30
N THR A 138 18.83 -12.00 -15.57
CA THR A 138 17.87 -12.30 -16.64
C THR A 138 17.93 -11.29 -17.77
N ALA A 139 18.32 -10.05 -17.50
CA ALA A 139 18.48 -9.00 -18.51
C ALA A 139 19.49 -7.93 -18.06
N ILE A 140 20.07 -7.23 -19.04
CA ILE A 140 20.94 -6.07 -18.83
C ILE A 140 20.45 -4.93 -19.73
N SER A 141 20.26 -3.74 -19.16
CA SER A 141 19.78 -2.53 -19.85
C SER A 141 20.52 -1.28 -19.37
N ASP A 142 20.10 -0.10 -19.83
CA ASP A 142 20.78 1.20 -19.59
C ASP A 142 22.30 1.14 -19.86
N ASN A 143 22.65 0.79 -21.11
CA ASN A 143 24.06 0.71 -21.55
C ASN A 143 24.95 -0.19 -20.66
N GLY A 144 24.38 -1.24 -20.06
CA GLY A 144 25.11 -2.17 -19.21
C GLY A 144 25.06 -1.85 -17.71
N LYS A 145 24.37 -0.78 -17.30
CA LYS A 145 24.33 -0.33 -15.89
C LYS A 145 23.24 -0.99 -15.07
N LEU A 146 22.06 -1.23 -15.65
CA LEU A 146 20.93 -1.83 -14.94
C LEU A 146 20.90 -3.33 -15.20
N ILE A 147 21.00 -4.13 -14.14
CA ILE A 147 20.97 -5.59 -14.20
C ILE A 147 19.69 -6.06 -13.51
N ARG A 148 18.89 -6.84 -14.25
CA ARG A 148 17.69 -7.50 -13.73
C ARG A 148 18.04 -8.92 -13.32
N PHE A 149 17.59 -9.32 -12.15
CA PHE A 149 17.71 -10.67 -11.64
C PHE A 149 16.32 -11.28 -11.43
N ASN A 150 16.21 -12.60 -11.58
CA ASN A 150 14.96 -13.30 -11.28
C ASN A 150 14.60 -13.19 -9.78
N LYS A 151 13.30 -13.22 -9.49
CA LYS A 151 12.79 -13.13 -8.11
C LYS A 151 13.00 -14.35 -7.21
N ALA A 152 13.25 -15.53 -7.80
CA ALA A 152 13.58 -16.81 -7.13
C ALA A 152 12.74 -17.16 -5.87
N ASN A 153 11.45 -16.81 -5.84
CA ASN A 153 10.53 -16.94 -4.70
C ASN A 153 10.95 -16.22 -3.40
N VAL A 154 11.97 -15.37 -3.44
CA VAL A 154 12.38 -14.52 -2.32
C VAL A 154 11.89 -13.10 -2.48
N ALA A 155 11.61 -12.68 -3.71
CA ALA A 155 11.07 -11.37 -4.03
C ALA A 155 9.70 -11.45 -4.72
N GLN A 156 8.88 -10.41 -4.55
CA GLN A 156 7.55 -10.31 -5.16
C GLN A 156 7.65 -10.12 -6.68
N HIS A 157 8.63 -9.32 -7.12
CA HIS A 157 8.98 -9.05 -8.51
C HIS A 157 10.47 -9.25 -8.75
N ASP A 158 10.89 -9.18 -10.02
CA ASP A 158 12.30 -9.22 -10.38
C ASP A 158 13.09 -8.13 -9.66
N ILE A 159 14.33 -8.46 -9.34
CA ILE A 159 15.22 -7.66 -8.51
C ILE A 159 16.10 -6.82 -9.43
N LEU A 160 16.26 -5.54 -9.10
CA LEU A 160 17.05 -4.61 -9.91
C LEU A 160 18.32 -4.21 -9.17
N VAL A 161 19.46 -4.25 -9.88
CA VAL A 161 20.75 -3.84 -9.34
C VAL A 161 21.44 -2.89 -10.32
N GLN A 162 21.92 -1.75 -9.83
CA GLN A 162 22.64 -0.77 -10.66
C GLN A 162 23.73 -0.03 -9.87
N PRO A 163 24.80 0.46 -10.50
CA PRO A 163 25.81 1.25 -9.82
C PRO A 163 25.26 2.65 -9.49
N ILE A 164 25.64 3.17 -8.32
CA ILE A 164 25.31 4.53 -7.88
C ILE A 164 26.43 5.09 -7.00
N TYR A 165 26.66 6.39 -7.04
CA TYR A 165 27.51 7.07 -6.05
C TYR A 165 26.68 7.42 -4.81
N SER A 166 27.16 6.97 -3.65
CA SER A 166 26.56 7.28 -2.36
C SER A 166 27.40 8.32 -1.63
N LYS A 167 26.72 9.31 -1.03
CA LYS A 167 27.36 10.28 -0.15
C LYS A 167 27.54 9.68 1.24
N MET A 168 28.78 9.75 1.75
CA MET A 168 29.14 9.33 3.09
C MET A 168 29.05 10.51 4.08
N ASP A 169 29.08 10.21 5.38
CA ASP A 169 29.00 11.22 6.45
C ASP A 169 30.15 12.23 6.42
N ASP A 170 31.34 11.81 5.98
CA ASP A 170 32.51 12.67 5.77
C ASP A 170 32.39 13.58 4.53
N GLY A 171 31.29 13.49 3.78
CA GLY A 171 31.03 14.27 2.58
C GLY A 171 31.73 13.77 1.31
N THR A 172 32.44 12.63 1.38
CA THR A 172 32.97 11.93 0.21
C THR A 172 31.87 11.17 -0.52
N LEU A 173 32.14 10.84 -1.78
CA LEU A 173 31.31 9.99 -2.62
C LEU A 173 32.01 8.65 -2.81
N ARG A 174 31.30 7.55 -2.58
CA ARG A 174 31.78 6.19 -2.84
C ARG A 174 30.89 5.48 -3.83
N LEU A 175 31.51 4.67 -4.68
CA LEU A 175 30.78 3.82 -5.60
C LEU A 175 30.10 2.69 -4.82
N SER A 176 28.84 2.44 -5.14
CA SER A 176 27.98 1.48 -4.46
C SER A 176 27.02 0.83 -5.44
N TRP A 177 26.45 -0.30 -5.06
CA TRP A 177 25.37 -0.97 -5.77
C TRP A 177 24.05 -0.60 -5.10
N LEU A 178 23.12 -0.07 -5.90
CA LEU A 178 21.73 0.12 -5.51
C LEU A 178 20.97 -1.17 -5.82
N VAL A 179 20.46 -1.82 -4.78
CA VAL A 179 19.67 -3.06 -4.86
C VAL A 179 18.22 -2.74 -4.52
N GLU A 180 17.33 -2.92 -5.50
CA GLU A 180 15.88 -2.82 -5.32
C GLU A 180 15.28 -4.22 -5.15
N LEU A 181 14.64 -4.46 -4.00
CA LEU A 181 14.18 -5.78 -3.58
C LEU A 181 12.95 -5.66 -2.68
N ALA A 182 11.84 -6.27 -3.10
CA ALA A 182 10.63 -6.41 -2.29
C ALA A 182 10.47 -7.88 -1.83
N PRO A 183 10.76 -8.23 -0.56
CA PRO A 183 10.65 -9.61 -0.08
C PRO A 183 9.23 -10.16 -0.14
N VAL A 184 9.07 -11.46 -0.38
CA VAL A 184 7.74 -12.10 -0.33
C VAL A 184 7.16 -12.21 1.09
N THR A 185 7.99 -12.07 2.12
CA THR A 185 7.61 -12.27 3.53
C THR A 185 7.07 -11.00 4.20
N THR A 186 7.18 -9.85 3.54
CA THR A 186 6.86 -8.53 4.10
C THR A 186 6.23 -7.66 3.03
N ALA A 187 5.44 -6.65 3.42
CA ALA A 187 4.97 -5.61 2.50
C ALA A 187 6.06 -4.61 2.08
N ASP A 188 7.27 -4.69 2.65
CA ASP A 188 8.36 -3.77 2.36
C ASP A 188 8.86 -3.86 0.92
N HIS A 189 9.25 -2.70 0.38
CA HIS A 189 9.96 -2.58 -0.89
C HIS A 189 11.25 -1.78 -0.66
N TRP A 190 12.37 -2.47 -0.57
CA TRP A 190 13.64 -1.89 -0.15
C TRP A 190 14.49 -1.38 -1.31
N LEU A 191 15.11 -0.23 -1.08
CA LEU A 191 16.21 0.31 -1.86
C LEU A 191 17.48 0.33 -0.99
N MET A 192 18.41 -0.58 -1.25
CA MET A 192 19.60 -0.78 -0.42
C MET A 192 20.87 -0.35 -1.15
N ARG A 193 21.68 0.48 -0.52
CA ARG A 193 22.98 0.92 -1.04
C ARG A 193 24.09 0.09 -0.41
N ILE A 194 24.75 -0.75 -1.19
CA ILE A 194 25.84 -1.62 -0.76
C ILE A 194 27.16 -1.09 -1.31
N ASP A 195 28.14 -0.81 -0.44
CA ASP A 195 29.47 -0.32 -0.84
C ASP A 195 30.14 -1.30 -1.83
N ALA A 196 30.56 -0.81 -3.00
CA ALA A 196 31.04 -1.65 -4.09
C ALA A 196 32.45 -2.24 -3.84
N THR A 197 33.15 -1.79 -2.81
CA THR A 197 34.47 -2.29 -2.42
C THR A 197 34.37 -3.24 -1.23
N THR A 198 33.62 -2.86 -0.19
CA THR A 198 33.59 -3.56 1.10
C THR A 198 32.38 -4.47 1.28
N GLY A 199 31.28 -4.21 0.56
CA GLY A 199 30.01 -4.92 0.75
C GLY A 199 29.22 -4.47 1.98
N ALA A 200 29.67 -3.40 2.66
CA ALA A 200 28.95 -2.82 3.78
C ALA A 200 27.65 -2.14 3.32
N LEU A 201 26.59 -2.22 4.13
CA LEU A 201 25.38 -1.44 3.90
C LEU A 201 25.64 0.03 4.24
N ILE A 202 25.47 0.90 3.25
CA ILE A 202 25.59 2.36 3.39
C ILE A 202 24.24 2.96 3.80
N GLY A 203 23.15 2.47 3.23
CA GLY A 203 21.81 2.99 3.54
C GLY A 203 20.71 2.10 2.99
N LYS A 204 19.52 2.26 3.56
CA LYS A 204 18.33 1.45 3.29
C LYS A 204 17.10 2.35 3.37
N ASP A 205 16.38 2.47 2.26
CA ASP A 205 15.14 3.25 2.14
C ASP A 205 13.98 2.32 1.74
N ASN A 206 12.74 2.65 2.13
CA ASN A 206 11.55 1.85 1.86
C ASN A 206 10.56 2.63 0.98
N PHE A 207 10.10 2.02 -0.11
CA PHE A 207 9.00 2.54 -0.92
C PHE A 207 7.62 2.18 -0.36
N THR A 208 7.57 1.35 0.68
CA THR A 208 6.36 1.07 1.44
C THR A 208 6.24 2.04 2.62
N VAL A 209 5.15 2.81 2.64
CA VAL A 209 4.79 3.67 3.76
C VAL A 209 3.78 2.95 4.65
N TYR A 210 3.98 3.02 5.96
CA TYR A 210 3.08 2.48 6.98
C TYR A 210 2.41 3.62 7.74
N CYS A 211 1.17 3.41 8.21
CA CYS A 211 0.53 4.36 9.11
C CYS A 211 1.13 4.25 10.52
N SER A 212 1.94 5.21 10.92
CA SER A 212 2.42 5.34 12.31
C SER A 212 1.82 6.58 12.97
N TRP A 213 0.93 6.36 13.94
CA TRP A 213 0.35 7.44 14.75
C TRP A 213 1.35 8.00 15.79
N GLU A 214 2.53 7.39 15.91
CA GLU A 214 3.57 7.70 16.91
C GLU A 214 4.73 8.55 16.37
N HIS A 215 4.63 9.20 15.20
CA HIS A 215 5.69 10.12 14.77
C HIS A 215 5.75 11.35 15.71
N PRO A 216 6.90 11.68 16.32
CA PRO A 216 7.08 12.86 17.16
C PRO A 216 6.74 14.18 16.43
N GLU A 217 6.87 14.20 15.10
CA GLU A 217 6.57 15.35 14.25
C GLU A 217 5.06 15.63 14.13
N TYR A 218 4.21 14.59 14.19
CA TYR A 218 2.76 14.78 14.12
C TYR A 218 2.18 15.34 15.43
N GLN A 219 2.74 14.99 16.60
CA GLN A 219 2.31 15.59 17.86
C GLN A 219 2.58 17.11 17.92
N GLN A 220 3.62 17.60 17.22
CA GLN A 220 3.89 19.04 17.17
C GLN A 220 3.02 19.79 16.15
N GLN A 221 2.54 19.16 15.08
CA GLN A 221 1.74 19.84 14.05
C GLN A 221 0.25 20.00 14.41
N PHE A 222 -0.34 19.09 15.19
CA PHE A 222 -1.72 19.29 15.68
C PHE A 222 -1.86 20.45 16.67
N SER A 223 -0.77 20.89 17.31
CA SER A 223 -0.77 22.09 18.16
C SER A 223 -0.81 23.41 17.38
N LYS A 224 -0.57 23.38 16.05
CA LYS A 224 -0.51 24.56 15.18
C LYS A 224 -1.62 24.62 14.13
N LEU A 225 -2.48 23.61 14.04
CA LEU A 225 -3.76 23.73 13.36
C LEU A 225 -4.69 24.59 14.22
N ASN A 226 -4.54 25.90 14.06
CA ASN A 226 -5.51 26.87 14.53
C ASN A 226 -6.91 26.40 14.07
N VAL A 227 -7.75 26.09 15.04
CA VAL A 227 -9.20 25.79 14.94
C VAL A 227 -9.98 26.84 14.12
N VAL A 228 -9.31 27.93 13.74
CA VAL A 228 -9.77 28.96 12.81
C VAL A 228 -9.95 28.43 11.38
N ALA A 229 -9.16 27.46 10.89
CA ALA A 229 -9.35 26.93 9.52
C ALA A 229 -10.63 26.06 9.41
N ALA A 230 -10.89 25.22 10.41
CA ALA A 230 -12.15 24.47 10.49
C ALA A 230 -13.36 25.39 10.71
N LYS A 231 -13.22 26.45 11.53
CA LYS A 231 -14.29 27.44 11.73
C LYS A 231 -14.54 28.33 10.51
N ASN A 232 -13.52 28.69 9.73
CA ASN A 232 -13.70 29.50 8.52
C ASN A 232 -14.27 28.68 7.36
N ALA A 233 -13.95 27.38 7.25
CA ALA A 233 -14.66 26.47 6.35
C ALA A 233 -16.15 26.30 6.75
N LEU A 234 -16.48 26.43 8.04
CA LEU A 234 -17.84 26.38 8.57
C LEU A 234 -18.60 27.73 8.53
N GLN A 235 -17.91 28.86 8.38
CA GLN A 235 -18.52 30.21 8.34
C GLN A 235 -18.73 30.78 6.94
N HIS A 236 -18.13 30.16 5.91
CA HIS A 236 -18.59 30.39 4.54
C HIS A 236 -19.94 29.68 4.35
N HIS A 237 -20.97 30.39 4.80
CA HIS A 237 -22.36 30.24 4.42
C HIS A 237 -22.53 29.41 3.16
N HIS A 238 -23.26 28.31 3.32
CA HIS A 238 -24.24 27.77 2.39
C HIS A 238 -24.76 28.82 1.38
N LYS A 239 -23.97 29.15 0.38
CA LYS A 239 -24.54 29.11 -0.95
C LYS A 239 -24.59 27.62 -1.26
N PRO A 240 -25.78 27.01 -1.42
CA PRO A 240 -25.80 25.75 -2.14
C PRO A 240 -24.95 26.00 -3.38
N TRP A 241 -23.93 25.16 -3.58
CA TRP A 241 -23.26 25.17 -4.87
C TRP A 241 -24.37 24.76 -5.83
N ASN A 242 -25.01 25.76 -6.45
CA ASN A 242 -25.88 25.54 -7.58
C ASN A 242 -24.94 24.99 -8.63
N MET A 243 -24.80 23.67 -8.65
CA MET A 243 -24.31 22.93 -9.80
C MET A 243 -25.02 23.56 -10.99
N PRO A 244 -24.31 24.16 -11.95
CA PRO A 244 -24.95 24.64 -13.15
C PRO A 244 -25.76 23.47 -13.70
N SER A 245 -27.08 23.66 -13.82
CA SER A 245 -28.03 22.69 -14.39
C SER A 245 -27.79 22.44 -15.89
N SER A 246 -26.61 22.78 -16.38
CA SER A 246 -26.08 22.46 -17.69
C SER A 246 -24.79 21.62 -17.53
N LEU A 247 -24.88 20.52 -16.78
CA LEU A 247 -23.98 19.39 -17.00
C LEU A 247 -24.35 18.80 -18.37
N ARG A 248 -23.71 19.30 -19.43
CA ARG A 248 -23.77 18.64 -20.73
C ARG A 248 -23.23 17.23 -20.49
N SER A 249 -24.00 16.22 -20.92
CA SER A 249 -23.58 14.82 -20.83
C SER A 249 -22.19 14.70 -21.45
N VAL A 250 -21.20 14.43 -20.61
CA VAL A 250 -19.93 13.91 -21.11
C VAL A 250 -20.30 12.56 -21.72
N ASN A 251 -19.82 12.30 -22.93
CA ASN A 251 -19.89 10.96 -23.54
C ASN A 251 -18.97 10.02 -22.74
N ASN A 252 -19.31 9.75 -21.47
CA ASN A 252 -18.76 8.65 -20.73
C ASN A 252 -19.52 7.41 -21.17
N ILE A 253 -18.76 6.36 -21.46
CA ILE A 253 -19.20 4.97 -21.70
C ILE A 253 -20.44 4.74 -20.82
N GLY A 254 -21.57 4.36 -21.43
CA GLY A 254 -22.93 4.54 -20.91
C GLY A 254 -23.30 3.78 -19.63
N THR A 255 -22.46 3.80 -18.60
CA THR A 255 -22.61 3.14 -17.32
C THR A 255 -22.96 4.18 -16.25
N ASN A 256 -24.11 3.96 -15.62
CA ASN A 256 -24.58 4.65 -14.42
C ASN A 256 -24.29 3.74 -13.23
N ALA A 257 -23.74 4.27 -12.13
CA ALA A 257 -23.45 3.47 -10.94
C ALA A 257 -23.86 4.17 -9.65
N SER A 258 -24.28 3.37 -8.67
CA SER A 258 -24.56 3.84 -7.32
C SER A 258 -23.85 2.97 -6.28
N TYR A 259 -23.46 3.60 -5.17
CA TYR A 259 -22.66 2.99 -4.11
C TYR A 259 -23.17 3.44 -2.74
N THR A 260 -23.32 2.53 -1.78
CA THR A 260 -23.44 2.91 -0.36
C THR A 260 -22.04 3.05 0.22
N VAL A 261 -21.63 4.27 0.59
CA VAL A 261 -20.27 4.59 1.06
C VAL A 261 -20.29 5.61 2.19
N ILE A 262 -19.16 5.81 2.85
CA ILE A 262 -18.90 7.02 3.63
C ILE A 262 -18.72 8.17 2.63
N PRO A 263 -19.64 9.13 2.55
CA PRO A 263 -19.62 10.13 1.49
C PRO A 263 -18.49 11.14 1.70
N TYR A 264 -17.83 11.55 0.62
CA TYR A 264 -16.93 12.70 0.65
C TYR A 264 -17.68 13.95 1.17
N PRO A 265 -17.08 14.78 2.06
CA PRO A 265 -15.69 14.74 2.53
C PRO A 265 -15.48 14.05 3.89
N ALA A 266 -16.43 13.24 4.36
CA ALA A 266 -16.32 12.63 5.69
C ALA A 266 -15.21 11.57 5.75
N GLU A 267 -14.30 11.69 6.71
CA GLU A 267 -13.15 10.78 6.87
C GLU A 267 -13.56 9.39 7.41
N SER A 268 -14.57 9.32 8.28
CA SER A 268 -15.02 8.07 8.89
C SER A 268 -16.50 8.14 9.28
N PRO A 269 -17.14 7.00 9.64
CA PRO A 269 -18.53 6.98 10.12
C PRO A 269 -18.79 7.85 11.36
N GLU A 270 -17.75 8.14 12.15
CA GLU A 270 -17.86 8.93 13.38
C GLU A 270 -17.81 10.44 13.12
N HIS A 271 -17.32 10.86 11.94
CA HIS A 271 -17.25 12.27 11.55
C HIS A 271 -18.62 12.80 11.09
N PHE A 272 -18.83 14.11 11.23
CA PHE A 272 -20.05 14.76 10.76
C PHE A 272 -20.28 14.50 9.26
N GLY A 273 -21.48 14.04 8.91
CA GLY A 273 -21.80 13.63 7.54
C GLY A 273 -21.27 12.25 7.13
N GLY A 274 -20.61 11.51 8.03
CA GLY A 274 -19.99 10.22 7.76
C GLY A 274 -20.94 9.03 7.76
N ASN A 275 -22.24 9.21 8.02
CA ASN A 275 -23.18 8.09 7.96
C ASN A 275 -23.20 7.48 6.55
N PRO A 276 -23.06 6.14 6.40
CA PRO A 276 -23.13 5.48 5.10
C PRO A 276 -24.35 5.92 4.31
N THR A 277 -24.12 6.43 3.10
CA THR A 277 -25.14 7.03 2.25
C THR A 277 -24.95 6.56 0.81
N GLN A 278 -26.06 6.40 0.08
CA GLN A 278 -26.02 6.10 -1.34
C GLN A 278 -25.58 7.34 -2.14
N VAL A 279 -24.51 7.19 -2.92
CA VAL A 279 -24.03 8.20 -3.87
C VAL A 279 -24.13 7.66 -5.30
N SER A 280 -24.48 8.53 -6.25
CA SER A 280 -24.63 8.17 -7.66
C SER A 280 -23.60 8.90 -8.51
N ASN A 281 -22.93 8.16 -9.40
CA ASN A 281 -21.91 8.67 -10.32
C ASN A 281 -20.92 9.67 -9.69
N PRO A 282 -20.23 9.29 -8.60
CA PRO A 282 -19.32 10.17 -7.86
C PRO A 282 -18.17 10.77 -8.70
N TRP A 283 -17.82 10.18 -9.84
CA TRP A 283 -16.90 10.79 -10.82
C TRP A 283 -17.39 12.14 -11.36
N ASN A 284 -18.70 12.44 -11.28
CA ASN A 284 -19.26 13.74 -11.67
C ASN A 284 -18.86 14.88 -10.70
N LEU A 285 -18.18 14.59 -9.60
CA LEU A 285 -17.52 15.60 -8.77
C LEU A 285 -16.31 16.22 -9.50
N SER A 286 -15.72 15.51 -10.46
CA SER A 286 -14.71 16.06 -11.35
C SER A 286 -15.33 17.05 -12.35
N PRO A 287 -14.60 18.12 -12.74
CA PRO A 287 -15.06 19.05 -13.76
C PRO A 287 -15.44 18.33 -15.06
N ALA A 288 -16.51 18.80 -15.71
CA ALA A 288 -16.96 18.23 -16.98
C ALA A 288 -15.83 18.29 -18.03
N GLY A 289 -15.55 17.15 -18.67
CA GLY A 289 -14.45 17.03 -19.62
C GLY A 289 -13.06 16.82 -18.98
N SER A 290 -12.99 16.62 -17.66
CA SER A 290 -11.74 16.23 -17.00
C SER A 290 -11.20 14.92 -17.56
N ASN A 291 -9.91 14.91 -17.86
CA ASN A 291 -9.20 13.73 -18.33
C ASN A 291 -9.19 12.60 -17.30
N ALA A 292 -9.27 12.92 -16.01
CA ALA A 292 -9.28 11.95 -14.90
C ALA A 292 -10.40 10.92 -15.01
N THR A 293 -11.55 11.32 -15.54
CA THR A 293 -12.79 10.51 -15.56
C THR A 293 -13.18 10.06 -16.97
N THR A 294 -12.25 10.09 -17.93
CA THR A 294 -12.51 9.81 -19.36
C THR A 294 -13.16 8.45 -19.59
N LEU A 295 -12.76 7.44 -18.81
CA LEU A 295 -13.27 6.06 -18.90
C LEU A 295 -14.35 5.75 -17.85
N GLY A 296 -14.71 6.73 -17.01
CA GLY A 296 -15.38 6.45 -15.74
C GLY A 296 -14.53 5.57 -14.83
N TRP A 297 -15.14 4.99 -13.81
CA TRP A 297 -14.42 4.18 -12.81
C TRP A 297 -14.49 2.67 -13.07
N HIS A 298 -15.35 2.20 -13.98
CA HIS A 298 -15.60 0.77 -14.25
C HIS A 298 -15.11 0.29 -15.62
N SER A 299 -14.18 1.01 -16.25
CA SER A 299 -13.59 0.63 -17.53
C SER A 299 -12.09 0.90 -17.54
N ASP A 300 -11.33 0.06 -18.23
CA ASP A 300 -9.92 0.33 -18.59
C ASP A 300 -9.77 0.76 -20.07
N GLY A 301 -10.91 1.01 -20.74
CA GLY A 301 -10.97 1.35 -22.17
C GLY A 301 -10.97 0.14 -23.10
N THR A 302 -10.72 -1.06 -22.58
CA THR A 302 -10.84 -2.33 -23.32
C THR A 302 -12.00 -3.17 -22.78
N ILE A 303 -12.10 -3.28 -21.46
CA ILE A 303 -13.09 -4.07 -20.73
C ILE A 303 -13.91 -3.14 -19.84
N ASN A 304 -15.23 -3.35 -19.83
CA ASN A 304 -16.12 -2.77 -18.83
C ASN A 304 -16.37 -3.81 -17.74
N TYR A 305 -16.31 -3.39 -16.49
CA TYR A 305 -16.38 -4.24 -15.32
C TYR A 305 -17.68 -4.03 -14.55
N GLU A 306 -18.28 -5.13 -14.07
CA GLU A 306 -19.43 -5.11 -13.15
C GLU A 306 -18.99 -5.36 -11.69
N ILE A 307 -17.70 -5.16 -11.43
CA ILE A 307 -17.02 -5.35 -10.14
C ILE A 307 -16.27 -4.07 -9.76
N THR A 308 -15.72 -4.00 -8.54
CA THR A 308 -14.88 -2.90 -8.04
C THR A 308 -13.51 -2.83 -8.71
N ARG A 309 -13.50 -2.70 -10.04
CA ARG A 309 -12.32 -2.62 -10.91
C ARG A 309 -12.56 -1.62 -12.03
N GLY A 310 -11.52 -0.88 -12.38
CA GLY A 310 -11.45 -0.11 -13.62
C GLY A 310 -10.04 0.39 -13.88
N ASN A 311 -9.93 1.56 -14.53
CA ASN A 311 -8.64 2.07 -14.97
C ASN A 311 -7.69 2.42 -13.81
N ASN A 312 -8.21 2.96 -12.70
CA ASN A 312 -7.38 3.59 -11.67
C ASN A 312 -7.02 2.63 -10.53
N VAL A 313 -7.95 1.71 -10.21
CA VAL A 313 -7.86 0.82 -9.06
C VAL A 313 -8.59 -0.50 -9.31
N TYR A 314 -8.05 -1.56 -8.73
CA TYR A 314 -8.74 -2.82 -8.52
C TYR A 314 -8.84 -3.10 -7.02
N ALA A 315 -10.05 -3.00 -6.46
CA ALA A 315 -10.30 -3.23 -5.05
C ALA A 315 -10.88 -4.64 -4.80
N GLN A 316 -10.31 -5.35 -3.83
CA GLN A 316 -10.61 -6.75 -3.53
C GLN A 316 -10.44 -7.02 -2.03
N GLU A 317 -10.91 -8.16 -1.54
CA GLU A 317 -10.45 -8.69 -0.25
C GLU A 317 -9.10 -9.40 -0.37
N ASP A 318 -8.32 -9.42 0.71
CA ASP A 318 -7.07 -10.18 0.82
C ASP A 318 -6.90 -10.77 2.23
N ARG A 319 -7.94 -11.44 2.73
CA ARG A 319 -7.95 -11.93 4.12
C ARG A 319 -6.95 -13.07 4.36
N ASP A 320 -6.56 -13.77 3.31
CA ASP A 320 -5.58 -14.85 3.37
C ASP A 320 -4.13 -14.36 3.23
N ASN A 321 -3.91 -13.05 3.05
CA ASN A 321 -2.59 -12.44 2.88
C ASN A 321 -1.83 -13.09 1.72
N ASN A 322 -2.51 -13.24 0.58
CA ASN A 322 -1.97 -13.92 -0.58
C ASN A 322 -1.79 -12.96 -1.75
N ASN A 323 -0.62 -12.31 -1.74
CA ASN A 323 -0.22 -11.39 -2.79
C ASN A 323 0.10 -12.04 -4.16
N ASN A 324 0.04 -13.38 -4.28
CA ASN A 324 0.33 -14.09 -5.55
C ASN A 324 -0.89 -14.20 -6.47
N THR A 325 -2.10 -14.05 -5.93
CA THR A 325 -3.35 -14.12 -6.68
C THR A 325 -4.24 -12.94 -6.33
N PHE A 326 -5.26 -12.69 -7.17
CA PHE A 326 -6.29 -11.73 -6.85
C PHE A 326 -7.37 -12.38 -5.99
N GLY A 327 -7.81 -11.68 -4.94
CA GLY A 327 -8.93 -12.07 -4.11
C GLY A 327 -10.27 -11.68 -4.73
N ILE A 328 -11.33 -11.70 -3.90
CA ILE A 328 -12.70 -11.45 -4.36
C ILE A 328 -13.02 -9.94 -4.36
N PRO A 329 -13.39 -9.34 -5.49
CA PRO A 329 -13.85 -7.95 -5.53
C PRO A 329 -15.31 -7.80 -5.12
N GLY A 330 -15.69 -6.55 -4.81
CA GLY A 330 -17.10 -6.17 -4.70
C GLY A 330 -17.78 -6.35 -6.06
N ALA A 331 -18.98 -6.92 -6.06
CA ALA A 331 -19.75 -7.19 -7.28
C ALA A 331 -20.99 -6.30 -7.34
N SER A 332 -21.39 -5.88 -8.53
CA SER A 332 -22.64 -5.16 -8.69
C SER A 332 -23.83 -6.12 -8.50
N THR A 333 -24.90 -5.66 -7.84
CA THR A 333 -26.16 -6.41 -7.73
C THR A 333 -27.03 -6.31 -8.99
N THR A 334 -26.63 -5.48 -9.94
CA THR A 334 -27.33 -5.22 -11.21
C THR A 334 -26.32 -5.22 -12.37
N ALA A 335 -26.79 -5.54 -13.56
CA ALA A 335 -25.94 -5.57 -14.76
C ALA A 335 -25.73 -4.17 -15.36
N SER A 336 -24.66 -4.03 -16.13
CA SER A 336 -24.45 -2.88 -17.01
C SER A 336 -25.67 -2.66 -17.92
N PRO A 337 -26.12 -1.41 -18.17
CA PRO A 337 -25.45 -0.15 -17.87
C PRO A 337 -25.70 0.42 -16.46
N ASN A 338 -26.55 -0.15 -15.62
CA ASN A 338 -26.92 0.46 -14.33
C ASN A 338 -26.38 -0.40 -13.20
N LEU A 339 -25.18 -0.10 -12.71
CA LEU A 339 -24.51 -0.84 -11.64
C LEU A 339 -24.96 -0.36 -10.23
N SER A 340 -25.00 -1.30 -9.29
CA SER A 340 -25.46 -1.07 -7.92
C SER A 340 -24.55 -1.80 -6.94
N PHE A 341 -23.77 -1.04 -6.19
CA PHE A 341 -22.91 -1.49 -5.10
C PHE A 341 -23.45 -0.96 -3.76
N ASN A 342 -24.76 -1.11 -3.54
CA ASN A 342 -25.46 -0.54 -2.40
C ASN A 342 -25.53 -1.53 -1.23
N TYR A 343 -24.38 -1.73 -0.58
CA TYR A 343 -24.25 -2.60 0.58
C TYR A 343 -24.42 -1.79 1.87
N ASN A 344 -25.56 -1.93 2.54
CA ASN A 344 -25.81 -1.23 3.80
C ASN A 344 -25.07 -1.95 4.94
N PRO A 345 -24.05 -1.32 5.56
CA PRO A 345 -23.29 -1.99 6.60
C PRO A 345 -24.11 -2.12 7.88
N ASN A 346 -23.86 -3.18 8.63
CA ASN A 346 -24.33 -3.35 9.99
C ASN A 346 -23.13 -3.39 10.94
N PHE A 347 -22.81 -2.23 11.52
CA PHE A 347 -21.67 -2.08 12.42
C PHE A 347 -21.82 -2.80 13.77
N ALA A 348 -23.00 -3.39 14.07
CA ALA A 348 -23.16 -4.28 15.22
C ALA A 348 -22.68 -5.72 14.94
N LEU A 349 -22.42 -6.06 13.67
CA LEU A 349 -21.86 -7.35 13.28
C LEU A 349 -20.35 -7.25 13.13
N HIS A 350 -19.67 -8.38 13.36
CA HIS A 350 -18.25 -8.48 13.07
C HIS A 350 -17.99 -8.13 11.59
N PRO A 351 -16.89 -7.42 11.26
CA PRO A 351 -16.63 -6.88 9.92
C PRO A 351 -16.62 -7.90 8.77
N VAL A 352 -16.48 -9.20 9.08
CA VAL A 352 -16.51 -10.29 8.07
C VAL A 352 -17.78 -11.15 8.13
N THR A 353 -18.63 -11.02 9.16
CA THR A 353 -19.80 -11.89 9.33
C THR A 353 -20.93 -11.46 8.40
N GLY A 354 -21.43 -12.39 7.60
CA GLY A 354 -22.54 -12.15 6.66
C GLY A 354 -22.15 -11.43 5.36
N GLY A 355 -20.85 -11.14 5.15
CA GLY A 355 -20.30 -10.59 3.90
C GLY A 355 -20.67 -9.13 3.59
N VAL A 356 -21.81 -8.61 4.06
CA VAL A 356 -22.29 -7.26 3.73
C VAL A 356 -21.33 -6.15 4.18
N ASN A 357 -20.71 -6.30 5.36
CA ASN A 357 -19.72 -5.33 5.85
C ASN A 357 -18.41 -5.39 5.05
N GLN A 358 -18.02 -6.58 4.58
CA GLN A 358 -16.86 -6.74 3.71
C GLN A 358 -17.13 -6.11 2.34
N GLN A 359 -18.29 -6.37 1.74
CA GLN A 359 -18.68 -5.74 0.47
C GLN A 359 -18.80 -4.23 0.57
N PHE A 360 -19.35 -3.71 1.67
CA PHE A 360 -19.32 -2.29 1.97
C PHE A 360 -17.88 -1.76 2.07
N ALA A 361 -16.98 -2.46 2.78
CA ALA A 361 -15.59 -2.03 2.93
C ALA A 361 -14.84 -1.99 1.58
N ILE A 362 -14.97 -3.03 0.74
CA ILE A 362 -14.35 -3.08 -0.59
C ILE A 362 -14.92 -1.98 -1.48
N THR A 363 -16.25 -1.77 -1.44
CA THR A 363 -16.92 -0.71 -2.21
C THR A 363 -16.46 0.68 -1.78
N ASN A 364 -16.38 0.93 -0.47
CA ASN A 364 -15.90 2.18 0.08
C ASN A 364 -14.44 2.43 -0.30
N LEU A 365 -13.59 1.40 -0.24
CA LEU A 365 -12.19 1.48 -0.64
C LEU A 365 -12.03 1.83 -2.13
N PHE A 366 -12.83 1.20 -2.99
CA PHE A 366 -12.86 1.49 -4.42
C PHE A 366 -13.25 2.94 -4.72
N VAL A 367 -14.32 3.44 -4.09
CA VAL A 367 -14.79 4.82 -4.28
C VAL A 367 -13.74 5.83 -3.81
N TRP A 368 -13.17 5.64 -2.62
CA TRP A 368 -12.16 6.58 -2.09
C TRP A 368 -10.85 6.55 -2.87
N ASN A 369 -10.40 5.40 -3.37
CA ASN A 369 -9.23 5.34 -4.26
C ASN A 369 -9.46 6.11 -5.56
N ASN A 370 -10.63 5.94 -6.19
CA ASN A 370 -10.95 6.71 -7.41
C ASN A 370 -11.11 8.21 -7.13
N LEU A 371 -11.71 8.61 -6.00
CA LEU A 371 -11.76 10.02 -5.61
C LEU A 371 -10.36 10.60 -5.42
N MET A 372 -9.46 9.87 -4.76
CA MET A 372 -8.08 10.31 -4.56
C MET A 372 -7.31 10.41 -5.88
N HIS A 373 -7.53 9.48 -6.81
CA HIS A 373 -7.03 9.57 -8.17
C HIS A 373 -7.53 10.86 -8.85
N ASP A 374 -8.84 11.05 -8.90
CA ASP A 374 -9.47 12.18 -9.60
C ASP A 374 -9.02 13.52 -9.01
N ILE A 375 -8.95 13.63 -7.67
CA ILE A 375 -8.46 14.82 -6.98
C ILE A 375 -6.98 15.06 -7.32
N SER A 376 -6.12 14.05 -7.21
CA SER A 376 -4.68 14.20 -7.47
C SER A 376 -4.40 14.57 -8.92
N TYR A 377 -5.20 14.04 -9.86
CA TYR A 377 -5.14 14.41 -11.27
C TYR A 377 -5.36 15.91 -11.47
N LEU A 378 -6.35 16.50 -10.78
CA LEU A 378 -6.63 17.93 -10.84
C LEU A 378 -5.50 18.80 -10.26
N TYR A 379 -4.65 18.22 -9.41
CA TYR A 379 -3.44 18.85 -8.88
C TYR A 379 -2.17 18.53 -9.70
N GLY A 380 -2.32 17.89 -10.86
CA GLY A 380 -1.22 17.65 -11.80
C GLY A 380 -0.57 16.28 -11.71
N PHE A 381 -1.10 15.35 -10.90
CA PHE A 381 -0.68 13.95 -10.91
C PHE A 381 -1.38 13.20 -12.05
N THR A 382 -0.94 13.49 -13.27
CA THR A 382 -1.45 12.95 -14.53
C THR A 382 -0.64 11.74 -15.00
N GLU A 383 -1.02 11.15 -16.13
CA GLU A 383 -0.33 10.00 -16.73
C GLU A 383 1.17 10.29 -16.95
N ALA A 384 1.50 11.44 -17.54
CA ALA A 384 2.89 11.84 -17.77
C ALA A 384 3.67 12.15 -16.48
N ALA A 385 2.96 12.42 -15.36
CA ALA A 385 3.57 12.63 -14.05
C ALA A 385 3.67 11.34 -13.21
N GLY A 386 3.36 10.18 -13.81
CA GLY A 386 3.47 8.87 -13.16
C GLY A 386 2.30 8.53 -12.25
N ASN A 387 1.07 8.88 -12.66
CA ASN A 387 -0.13 8.47 -11.93
C ASN A 387 -0.48 6.98 -12.17
N PHE A 388 -1.32 6.42 -11.30
CA PHE A 388 -1.69 5.01 -11.36
C PHE A 388 -2.89 4.78 -12.30
N GLN A 389 -2.63 4.26 -13.50
CA GLN A 389 -3.63 3.95 -14.50
C GLN A 389 -3.27 2.69 -15.30
N THR A 390 -4.24 1.79 -15.51
CA THR A 390 -4.04 0.63 -16.40
C THR A 390 -3.81 1.10 -17.84
N ASN A 391 -4.58 2.08 -18.30
CA ASN A 391 -4.52 2.65 -19.63
C ASN A 391 -4.32 4.17 -19.54
N ASN A 392 -3.21 4.65 -20.11
CA ASN A 392 -2.86 6.07 -20.12
C ASN A 392 -3.44 6.82 -21.32
N LEU A 393 -4.20 6.16 -22.20
CA LEU A 393 -4.85 6.76 -23.36
C LEU A 393 -3.87 7.54 -24.26
N SER A 394 -2.63 7.06 -24.32
CA SER A 394 -1.51 7.70 -25.03
C SER A 394 -1.17 9.12 -24.55
N ARG A 395 -1.42 9.45 -23.29
CA ARG A 395 -1.13 10.78 -22.69
C ARG A 395 0.24 10.91 -22.01
N GLY A 396 1.06 9.87 -22.05
CA GLY A 396 2.39 9.83 -21.42
C GLY A 396 2.46 8.83 -20.27
N GLY A 397 3.63 8.74 -19.64
CA GLY A 397 3.93 7.79 -18.57
C GLY A 397 3.86 6.33 -18.98
N ASN A 398 4.13 5.45 -18.02
CA ASN A 398 4.04 4.00 -18.17
C ASN A 398 2.77 3.49 -17.49
N GLY A 399 1.76 3.10 -18.27
CA GLY A 399 0.53 2.52 -17.70
C GLY A 399 0.70 1.06 -17.23
N ASN A 400 -0.44 0.38 -17.05
CA ASN A 400 -0.58 -0.97 -16.46
C ASN A 400 -0.34 -1.04 -14.95
N ASP A 401 -0.45 0.09 -14.26
CA ASP A 401 -0.03 0.24 -12.87
C ASP A 401 -1.16 0.67 -11.91
N ALA A 402 -2.42 0.51 -12.32
CA ALA A 402 -3.57 0.73 -11.44
C ALA A 402 -3.38 0.08 -10.05
N VAL A 403 -3.76 0.83 -9.02
CA VAL A 403 -3.60 0.43 -7.61
C VAL A 403 -4.32 -0.90 -7.37
N ILE A 404 -3.63 -1.85 -6.72
CA ILE A 404 -4.28 -3.00 -6.10
C ILE A 404 -4.66 -2.60 -4.68
N ALA A 405 -5.95 -2.56 -4.37
CA ALA A 405 -6.45 -2.08 -3.09
C ALA A 405 -7.10 -3.23 -2.31
N ASP A 406 -6.37 -3.74 -1.33
CA ASP A 406 -6.73 -4.90 -0.54
C ASP A 406 -7.47 -4.47 0.73
N ALA A 407 -8.74 -4.86 0.81
CA ALA A 407 -9.59 -4.63 1.96
C ALA A 407 -9.49 -5.79 2.94
N GLN A 408 -9.41 -5.45 4.24
CA GLN A 408 -9.33 -6.42 5.33
C GLN A 408 -8.15 -7.38 5.17
N ASP A 409 -7.03 -6.85 4.69
CA ASP A 409 -5.82 -7.62 4.42
C ASP A 409 -5.32 -8.35 5.68
N GLY A 410 -5.04 -9.64 5.54
CA GLY A 410 -4.71 -10.55 6.64
C GLY A 410 -3.27 -10.46 7.15
N SER A 411 -2.40 -9.65 6.52
CA SER A 411 -0.98 -9.51 6.90
C SER A 411 -0.78 -8.74 8.21
N GLY A 412 -1.80 -8.02 8.68
CA GLY A 412 -1.70 -7.21 9.88
C GLY A 412 -3.04 -6.77 10.46
N THR A 413 -2.95 -6.02 11.55
CA THR A 413 -4.07 -5.30 12.16
C THR A 413 -3.58 -3.93 12.60
N ASN A 414 -4.52 -3.02 12.91
CA ASN A 414 -4.22 -1.73 13.56
C ASN A 414 -3.28 -0.79 12.78
N ASN A 415 -3.18 -0.99 11.47
CA ASN A 415 -2.32 -0.22 10.59
C ASN A 415 -2.91 -0.24 9.16
N ALA A 416 -2.20 0.36 8.22
CA ALA A 416 -2.35 0.17 6.79
C ALA A 416 -1.01 0.45 6.13
N ASN A 417 -0.81 -0.04 4.91
CA ASN A 417 0.40 0.30 4.16
C ASN A 417 0.11 0.55 2.68
N PHE A 418 1.04 1.25 2.03
CA PHE A 418 1.02 1.46 0.60
C PHE A 418 2.43 1.33 0.02
N SER A 419 2.63 0.37 -0.88
CA SER A 419 3.87 0.21 -1.65
C SER A 419 3.78 1.01 -2.96
N THR A 420 4.77 1.88 -3.18
CA THR A 420 4.82 2.81 -4.33
C THR A 420 6.04 2.47 -5.21
N PRO A 421 6.00 1.39 -6.01
CA PRO A 421 7.08 1.08 -6.94
C PRO A 421 7.17 2.11 -8.07
N ALA A 422 8.17 1.97 -8.95
CA ALA A 422 8.34 2.83 -10.11
C ALA A 422 7.14 2.77 -11.08
N ASP A 423 6.91 3.87 -11.79
CA ASP A 423 5.87 4.05 -12.82
C ASP A 423 5.79 2.86 -13.79
N GLY A 424 4.57 2.40 -14.08
CA GLY A 424 4.33 1.17 -14.84
C GLY A 424 4.34 -0.12 -14.01
N THR A 425 4.58 -0.03 -12.70
CA THR A 425 4.42 -1.12 -11.75
C THR A 425 3.30 -0.81 -10.77
N ARG A 426 2.39 -1.77 -10.58
CA ARG A 426 1.21 -1.57 -9.72
C ARG A 426 1.60 -1.27 -8.28
N GLY A 427 1.14 -0.13 -7.76
CA GLY A 427 1.11 0.11 -6.32
C GLY A 427 0.15 -0.85 -5.62
N ARG A 428 0.45 -1.24 -4.38
CA ARG A 428 -0.43 -2.07 -3.56
C ARG A 428 -0.76 -1.35 -2.25
N MET A 429 -2.04 -1.14 -2.02
CA MET A 429 -2.61 -0.61 -0.79
C MET A 429 -3.18 -1.76 0.03
N GLN A 430 -2.73 -1.93 1.27
CA GLN A 430 -3.24 -2.96 2.17
C GLN A 430 -3.91 -2.32 3.38
N MET A 431 -5.23 -2.45 3.46
CA MET A 431 -6.06 -1.88 4.53
C MET A 431 -6.41 -2.98 5.54
N PHE A 432 -5.92 -2.84 6.77
CA PHE A 432 -6.11 -3.85 7.80
C PHE A 432 -7.38 -3.65 8.62
N LEU A 433 -7.81 -4.71 9.29
CA LEU A 433 -8.79 -4.59 10.37
C LEU A 433 -8.15 -3.90 11.59
N TRP A 434 -8.95 -3.07 12.25
CA TRP A 434 -8.58 -2.46 13.52
C TRP A 434 -9.15 -3.29 14.66
N SER A 435 -8.28 -3.88 15.48
CA SER A 435 -8.70 -4.48 16.76
C SER A 435 -8.66 -3.42 17.86
N ALA A 436 -9.50 -3.51 18.88
CA ALA A 436 -9.29 -2.67 20.06
C ALA A 436 -7.90 -3.00 20.65
N VAL A 437 -7.14 -1.97 21.03
CA VAL A 437 -5.78 -2.04 21.61
C VAL A 437 -5.60 -3.33 22.41
N ALA A 438 -4.50 -4.06 22.15
CA ALA A 438 -4.12 -5.28 22.85
C ALA A 438 -4.48 -5.19 24.34
N GLY A 439 -5.37 -6.07 24.79
CA GLY A 439 -5.94 -5.95 26.14
C GLY A 439 -7.42 -5.57 26.21
N LYS A 440 -8.29 -5.73 25.19
CA LYS A 440 -9.77 -5.59 25.35
C LYS A 440 -10.58 -6.48 24.38
N ILE A 441 -10.35 -7.79 24.38
CA ILE A 441 -11.07 -8.74 23.50
C ILE A 441 -12.26 -9.44 24.17
N THR A 442 -12.42 -9.28 25.50
CA THR A 442 -13.51 -9.89 26.26
C THR A 442 -14.49 -8.81 26.71
N TYR A 443 -15.77 -8.96 26.35
CA TYR A 443 -16.83 -8.07 26.79
C TYR A 443 -17.83 -8.81 27.68
N VAL A 444 -18.06 -8.29 28.89
CA VAL A 444 -19.06 -8.82 29.82
C VAL A 444 -20.37 -8.05 29.60
N SER A 445 -21.42 -8.75 29.20
CA SER A 445 -22.75 -8.16 28.98
C SER A 445 -23.60 -8.08 30.25
N ALA A 446 -23.37 -8.99 31.21
CA ALA A 446 -24.03 -9.05 32.52
C ALA A 446 -23.17 -9.84 33.54
N PRO A 447 -23.34 -9.64 34.86
CA PRO A 447 -24.23 -8.67 35.51
C PRO A 447 -23.75 -7.21 35.40
N GLN A 448 -24.67 -6.27 35.60
CA GLN A 448 -24.47 -4.84 35.29
C GLN A 448 -23.28 -4.19 36.01
N ASN A 449 -22.93 -4.67 37.20
CA ASN A 449 -21.85 -4.15 38.04
C ASN A 449 -20.44 -4.47 37.52
N ILE A 450 -20.29 -5.42 36.59
CA ILE A 450 -19.02 -5.76 35.93
C ILE A 450 -19.12 -5.66 34.40
N ARG A 451 -20.20 -5.03 33.90
CA ARG A 451 -20.44 -4.87 32.48
C ARG A 451 -19.35 -4.00 31.85
N GLY A 452 -18.77 -4.47 30.75
CA GLY A 452 -17.76 -3.73 30.02
C GLY A 452 -16.67 -4.63 29.47
N PHE A 453 -15.67 -4.01 28.84
CA PHE A 453 -14.48 -4.70 28.36
C PHE A 453 -13.55 -5.04 29.52
N LEU A 454 -13.11 -6.30 29.56
CA LEU A 454 -12.05 -6.74 30.44
C LEU A 454 -10.71 -6.67 29.72
N THR A 455 -9.64 -6.48 30.49
CA THR A 455 -8.30 -6.57 29.94
C THR A 455 -7.94 -8.02 29.66
N SER A 456 -7.79 -8.37 28.39
CA SER A 456 -7.52 -9.75 27.94
C SER A 456 -6.65 -9.80 26.69
N VAL A 457 -5.84 -10.85 26.57
CA VAL A 457 -4.90 -11.06 25.46
C VAL A 457 -5.17 -12.41 24.84
N GLU A 458 -5.31 -12.45 23.52
CA GLU A 458 -5.63 -13.69 22.82
C GLU A 458 -4.51 -14.71 22.95
N GLY A 459 -4.88 -15.96 23.25
CA GLY A 459 -3.94 -17.06 23.39
C GLY A 459 -3.22 -17.39 22.08
N ASN A 460 -1.98 -17.88 22.20
CA ASN A 460 -1.14 -18.36 21.11
C ASN A 460 -0.85 -19.86 21.26
N ILE A 461 -1.92 -20.66 21.30
CA ILE A 461 -1.88 -22.11 21.52
C ILE A 461 -2.30 -22.92 20.29
N SER A 462 -2.90 -22.28 19.29
CA SER A 462 -3.32 -22.87 18.02
C SER A 462 -3.44 -21.75 16.98
N THR A 463 -3.17 -22.05 15.71
CA THR A 463 -3.48 -21.10 14.61
C THR A 463 -4.94 -21.21 14.17
N ALA A 464 -5.62 -22.32 14.48
CA ALA A 464 -7.01 -22.57 14.13
C ALA A 464 -8.01 -21.96 15.13
N ASN A 465 -7.54 -21.49 16.30
CA ASN A 465 -8.39 -20.99 17.37
C ASN A 465 -8.39 -19.46 17.51
N LYS A 466 -7.76 -18.75 16.57
CA LYS A 466 -7.72 -17.29 16.53
C LYS A 466 -9.11 -16.75 16.22
N LEU A 467 -9.50 -15.65 16.86
CA LEU A 467 -10.74 -14.92 16.60
C LEU A 467 -10.84 -14.44 15.15
N SER A 468 -9.71 -14.19 14.48
CA SER A 468 -9.65 -13.92 13.04
C SER A 468 -10.12 -15.10 12.18
N THR A 469 -9.96 -16.33 12.69
CA THR A 469 -10.34 -17.59 12.06
C THR A 469 -11.72 -18.07 12.53
N THR A 470 -11.99 -18.04 13.85
CA THR A 470 -13.21 -18.59 14.46
C THR A 470 -14.36 -17.60 14.54
N GLY A 471 -14.07 -16.30 14.51
CA GLY A 471 -15.01 -15.24 14.87
C GLY A 471 -15.26 -15.14 16.39
N PRO A 472 -15.96 -14.09 16.84
CA PRO A 472 -16.31 -13.91 18.24
C PRO A 472 -17.37 -14.92 18.70
N VAL A 473 -17.24 -15.38 19.94
CA VAL A 473 -18.21 -16.27 20.58
C VAL A 473 -18.92 -15.55 21.72
N THR A 474 -20.21 -15.80 21.86
CA THR A 474 -21.02 -15.27 22.97
C THR A 474 -21.69 -16.43 23.67
N GLY A 475 -21.53 -16.50 24.99
CA GLY A 475 -22.09 -17.56 25.81
C GLY A 475 -22.06 -17.19 27.28
N GLU A 476 -22.81 -17.95 28.07
CA GLU A 476 -22.73 -17.84 29.52
C GLU A 476 -21.38 -18.35 30.02
N VAL A 477 -20.75 -17.58 30.91
CA VAL A 477 -19.46 -17.92 31.51
C VAL A 477 -19.69 -18.83 32.72
N VAL A 478 -19.09 -20.02 32.70
CA VAL A 478 -19.22 -21.03 33.75
C VAL A 478 -17.84 -21.43 34.27
N LEU A 479 -17.69 -21.48 35.59
CA LEU A 479 -16.46 -21.97 36.23
C LEU A 479 -16.20 -23.43 35.85
N PHE A 480 -15.00 -23.72 35.36
CA PHE A 480 -14.54 -25.08 35.13
C PHE A 480 -14.32 -25.77 36.47
N ARG A 481 -14.97 -26.92 36.73
CA ARG A 481 -14.79 -27.68 37.96
C ARG A 481 -14.00 -28.95 37.68
N ASP A 482 -12.71 -28.94 38.01
CA ASP A 482 -11.84 -30.10 37.78
C ASP A 482 -11.89 -31.13 38.93
N ASN A 483 -12.71 -30.90 39.96
CA ASN A 483 -13.01 -31.90 40.99
C ASN A 483 -14.50 -31.90 41.38
N ALA A 484 -14.96 -33.01 41.96
CA ALA A 484 -16.36 -33.16 42.37
C ALA A 484 -16.79 -32.14 43.45
N ALA A 485 -15.84 -31.68 44.27
CA ALA A 485 -16.08 -30.66 45.29
C ALA A 485 -16.17 -29.23 44.73
N GLY A 486 -15.78 -29.00 43.46
CA GLY A 486 -15.76 -27.69 42.81
C GLY A 486 -14.81 -26.67 43.45
N THR A 487 -13.77 -27.15 44.16
CA THR A 487 -12.81 -26.29 44.88
C THR A 487 -11.61 -25.90 44.02
N THR A 488 -11.44 -26.53 42.86
CA THR A 488 -10.35 -26.31 41.92
C THR A 488 -10.89 -26.12 40.51
N ASN A 489 -10.16 -25.32 39.73
CA ASN A 489 -10.54 -24.86 38.38
C ASN A 489 -9.31 -24.68 37.48
N LEU A 490 -8.28 -25.52 37.69
CA LEU A 490 -7.03 -25.51 36.94
C LEU A 490 -7.15 -26.27 35.61
N ALA A 491 -8.17 -27.09 35.41
CA ALA A 491 -8.42 -27.80 34.15
C ALA A 491 -7.26 -28.68 33.67
N CYS A 492 -6.57 -29.35 34.60
CA CYS A 492 -5.55 -30.36 34.26
C CYS A 492 -6.12 -31.78 34.11
N ASN A 493 -7.45 -31.89 34.09
CA ASN A 493 -8.20 -33.11 33.90
C ASN A 493 -9.63 -32.76 33.44
N ALA A 494 -10.41 -33.77 33.04
CA ALA A 494 -11.77 -33.59 32.57
C ALA A 494 -12.67 -32.89 33.62
N PRO A 495 -13.62 -32.04 33.19
CA PRO A 495 -14.51 -31.33 34.11
C PRO A 495 -15.56 -32.26 34.71
N ASN A 496 -15.98 -31.93 35.94
CA ASN A 496 -17.11 -32.54 36.64
C ASN A 496 -18.44 -31.83 36.35
N ASN A 497 -18.44 -30.77 35.55
CA ASN A 497 -19.62 -30.04 35.10
C ASN A 497 -19.70 -29.97 33.57
N SER A 498 -20.92 -29.87 33.03
CA SER A 498 -21.11 -29.67 31.59
C SER A 498 -20.72 -28.26 31.17
N LEU A 499 -20.01 -28.15 30.05
CA LEU A 499 -19.63 -26.88 29.42
C LEU A 499 -20.30 -26.70 28.04
N THR A 500 -21.24 -27.57 27.66
CA THR A 500 -21.86 -27.56 26.34
C THR A 500 -22.49 -26.20 26.00
N GLY A 501 -21.96 -25.53 24.98
CA GLY A 501 -22.44 -24.21 24.56
C GLY A 501 -22.06 -23.05 25.49
N LYS A 502 -21.15 -23.27 26.44
CA LYS A 502 -20.73 -22.29 27.46
C LYS A 502 -19.30 -21.81 27.23
N ILE A 503 -18.95 -20.68 27.83
CA ILE A 503 -17.57 -20.20 27.91
C ILE A 503 -16.98 -20.66 29.23
N ALA A 504 -15.90 -21.45 29.18
CA ALA A 504 -15.28 -22.00 30.38
C ALA A 504 -14.36 -20.97 31.04
N LEU A 505 -14.50 -20.77 32.35
CA LEU A 505 -13.64 -19.92 33.16
C LEU A 505 -12.65 -20.79 33.97
N ILE A 506 -11.36 -20.62 33.70
CA ILE A 506 -10.27 -21.46 34.21
C ILE A 506 -9.25 -20.57 34.93
N ALA A 507 -8.59 -21.07 35.98
CA ALA A 507 -7.48 -20.38 36.62
C ALA A 507 -6.13 -20.77 35.99
N ALA A 508 -5.23 -19.80 35.86
CA ALA A 508 -3.84 -20.05 35.53
C ALA A 508 -3.13 -20.84 36.66
N GLY A 509 -2.18 -21.70 36.29
CA GLY A 509 -1.41 -22.55 37.21
C GLY A 509 -1.65 -24.05 37.03
N GLY A 510 -1.16 -24.88 37.96
CA GLY A 510 -1.23 -26.35 37.84
C GLY A 510 -0.07 -26.95 37.01
N THR A 511 -0.10 -28.27 36.82
CA THR A 511 0.98 -29.04 36.17
C THR A 511 0.81 -29.20 34.65
N CYS A 512 -0.33 -28.80 34.10
CA CYS A 512 -0.67 -28.92 32.68
C CYS A 512 -0.47 -27.58 31.92
N SER A 513 -0.20 -27.69 30.63
CA SER A 513 -0.04 -26.57 29.69
C SER A 513 -1.37 -25.85 29.40
N PHE A 514 -1.29 -24.63 28.87
CA PHE A 514 -2.49 -23.88 28.45
C PHE A 514 -3.27 -24.58 27.32
N ALA A 515 -2.57 -25.22 26.38
CA ALA A 515 -3.20 -25.99 25.31
C ALA A 515 -4.05 -27.13 25.87
N GLU A 516 -3.51 -27.91 26.83
CA GLU A 516 -4.23 -29.01 27.47
C GLU A 516 -5.49 -28.53 28.20
N LYS A 517 -5.42 -27.39 28.90
CA LYS A 517 -6.59 -26.80 29.59
C LYS A 517 -7.73 -26.49 28.61
N VAL A 518 -7.39 -25.84 27.50
CA VAL A 518 -8.38 -25.45 26.48
C VAL A 518 -8.92 -26.69 25.77
N LEU A 519 -8.08 -27.69 25.51
CA LEU A 519 -8.51 -28.96 24.92
C LEU A 519 -9.51 -29.71 25.82
N PHE A 520 -9.30 -29.75 27.14
CA PHE A 520 -10.28 -30.34 28.06
C PHE A 520 -11.61 -29.60 28.05
N ALA A 521 -11.61 -28.27 27.97
CA ALA A 521 -12.83 -27.48 27.86
C ALA A 521 -13.54 -27.73 26.51
N GLN A 522 -12.80 -27.77 25.41
CA GLN A 522 -13.32 -28.07 24.07
C GLN A 522 -13.96 -29.46 24.02
N ASN A 523 -13.28 -30.48 24.55
CA ASN A 523 -13.79 -31.85 24.60
C ASN A 523 -15.06 -31.98 25.48
N ALA A 524 -15.24 -31.08 26.44
CA ALA A 524 -16.45 -30.97 27.25
C ALA A 524 -17.58 -30.13 26.60
N GLY A 525 -17.37 -29.65 25.36
CA GLY A 525 -18.35 -28.91 24.56
C GLY A 525 -18.37 -27.40 24.80
N ALA A 526 -17.34 -26.83 25.44
CA ALA A 526 -17.19 -25.38 25.54
C ALA A 526 -17.08 -24.76 24.15
N ILE A 527 -17.60 -23.54 24.00
CA ILE A 527 -17.50 -22.75 22.77
C ILE A 527 -16.42 -21.66 22.85
N GLY A 528 -15.81 -21.49 24.02
CA GLY A 528 -14.69 -20.59 24.26
C GLY A 528 -14.13 -20.75 25.67
N VAL A 529 -12.95 -20.19 25.91
CA VAL A 529 -12.25 -20.28 27.20
C VAL A 529 -11.72 -18.92 27.64
N ILE A 530 -11.87 -18.61 28.93
CA ILE A 530 -11.24 -17.46 29.59
C ILE A 530 -10.33 -18.02 30.68
N VAL A 531 -9.02 -17.73 30.61
CA VAL A 531 -8.05 -18.12 31.64
C VAL A 531 -7.68 -16.91 32.49
N ILE A 532 -8.05 -16.95 33.76
CA ILE A 532 -7.76 -15.87 34.72
C ILE A 532 -6.31 -15.99 35.18
N ASN A 533 -5.53 -14.93 34.96
CA ASN A 533 -4.16 -14.81 35.47
C ASN A 533 -4.16 -14.48 36.97
N THR A 534 -3.09 -14.86 37.67
CA THR A 534 -2.88 -14.51 39.09
C THR A 534 -2.34 -13.09 39.30
N SER A 535 -2.02 -12.37 38.21
CA SER A 535 -1.59 -10.98 38.21
C SER A 535 -2.57 -10.08 37.46
N ASN A 536 -2.56 -8.78 37.76
CA ASN A 536 -3.43 -7.78 37.13
C ASN A 536 -3.05 -7.46 35.67
N THR A 537 -1.94 -8.01 35.16
CA THR A 537 -1.51 -7.84 33.77
C THR A 537 -1.77 -9.15 33.02
N PRO A 538 -2.63 -9.16 31.99
CA PRO A 538 -2.82 -10.34 31.17
C PRO A 538 -1.52 -10.72 30.45
N VAL A 539 -1.26 -12.02 30.36
CA VAL A 539 -0.12 -12.58 29.64
C VAL A 539 -0.68 -13.46 28.54
N GLN A 540 -0.08 -13.40 27.35
CA GLN A 540 -0.46 -14.28 26.27
C GLN A 540 -0.23 -15.74 26.66
N MET A 541 -1.27 -16.58 26.60
CA MET A 541 -1.11 -18.02 26.75
C MET A 541 -0.20 -18.56 25.64
N GLY A 542 0.92 -19.20 26.00
CA GLY A 542 1.87 -19.79 25.05
C GLY A 542 2.22 -21.23 25.43
N GLY A 543 3.06 -21.86 24.60
CA GLY A 543 3.49 -23.25 24.79
C GLY A 543 3.59 -23.99 23.46
N ILE A 544 3.60 -25.33 23.52
CA ILE A 544 3.49 -26.17 22.33
C ILE A 544 2.11 -25.95 21.71
N GLN A 545 2.08 -25.66 20.41
CA GLN A 545 0.84 -25.45 19.69
C GLN A 545 0.12 -26.77 19.39
N ASP A 546 -1.20 -26.77 19.55
CA ASP A 546 -2.09 -27.89 19.22
C ASP A 546 -3.23 -27.39 18.32
N ASN A 547 -3.09 -27.62 17.01
CA ASN A 547 -4.06 -27.18 16.02
C ASN A 547 -5.36 -28.00 15.99
N THR A 548 -5.53 -29.00 16.88
CA THR A 548 -6.84 -29.63 17.10
C THR A 548 -7.77 -28.75 17.94
N ILE A 549 -7.23 -27.72 18.60
CA ILE A 549 -8.00 -26.71 19.32
C ILE A 549 -8.54 -25.69 18.32
N THR A 550 -9.86 -25.53 18.29
CA THR A 550 -10.61 -24.68 17.37
C THR A 550 -11.53 -23.68 18.07
N ILE A 551 -11.63 -23.72 19.41
CA ILE A 551 -12.39 -22.72 20.18
C ILE A 551 -11.51 -21.55 20.63
N PRO A 552 -11.99 -20.30 20.57
CA PRO A 552 -11.21 -19.14 20.97
C PRO A 552 -10.89 -19.18 22.47
N ALA A 553 -9.68 -18.74 22.82
CA ALA A 553 -9.16 -18.73 24.18
C ALA A 553 -8.41 -17.43 24.49
N VAL A 554 -8.72 -16.83 25.64
CA VAL A 554 -8.21 -15.52 26.08
C VAL A 554 -7.71 -15.51 27.51
#